data_AF-A0A1F7QR51-F1
#
_entry.id   AF-A0A1F7QR51-F1
#
_cell.length_a   1.000
_cell.length_b   1.000
_cell.length_c   1.000
_cell.angle_alpha   90.00
_cell.angle_beta   90.00
_cell.angle_gamma   90.00
#
_symmetry.space_group_name_H-M   'P 1'
#
loop_
_entity.id
_entity.type
_entity.pdbx_description
1 polymer ?
#
loop_
_entity_poly.entity_id
_entity_poly.type
_entity_poly.pdbx_seq_one_letter_code
_entity_poly.pdbx_strand_id
1 'polypeptide(L)'
;MADVFKKAFELLIGTDSMSMPSFKRPQKVRPLRKLTKRELIQLESEIGAKLFGPIPAGHRREFFNLDPVTWIWHEEWTDHSGKHRTSTTRYEIHDNGILKAQEGARYNFLEGQELENLIVAMRIYYEEVARNIYKRDPQTGQPLQSAAVTPA
;
A
#
# COMPACT_ATOMS: atom_id res chain seq x y z
N MET A 1 -6.49 2.63 -49.25
CA MET A 1 -7.55 1.68 -49.65
C MET A 1 -7.04 0.28 -49.41
N ALA A 2 -7.74 -0.48 -48.57
CA ALA A 2 -7.45 -1.86 -48.23
C ALA A 2 -7.98 -2.83 -49.31
N ASP A 3 -7.52 -4.08 -49.21
CA ASP A 3 -8.22 -5.30 -49.65
C ASP A 3 -8.34 -5.63 -51.13
N VAL A 4 -7.25 -6.07 -51.77
CA VAL A 4 -7.39 -7.03 -52.89
C VAL A 4 -6.28 -8.10 -53.00
N PHE A 5 -5.03 -7.85 -52.60
CA PHE A 5 -3.93 -8.80 -52.93
C PHE A 5 -3.56 -9.83 -51.84
N LYS A 6 -4.24 -9.84 -50.68
CA LYS A 6 -4.07 -10.91 -49.65
C LYS A 6 -4.44 -12.31 -50.16
N LYS A 7 -5.16 -12.43 -51.27
CA LYS A 7 -5.58 -13.73 -51.85
C LYS A 7 -4.65 -14.29 -52.93
N ALA A 8 -3.60 -13.56 -53.32
CA ALA A 8 -2.62 -14.05 -54.30
C ALA A 8 -1.41 -14.77 -53.66
N PHE A 9 -1.19 -14.59 -52.35
CA PHE A 9 -0.05 -15.19 -51.65
C PHE A 9 -0.29 -16.63 -51.17
N GLU A 10 -1.55 -17.10 -51.17
CA GLU A 10 -1.91 -18.48 -50.75
C GLU A 10 -1.83 -19.53 -51.87
N LEU A 11 -1.52 -19.13 -53.11
CA LEU A 11 -1.40 -20.02 -54.27
C LEU A 11 0.06 -20.26 -54.72
N LEU A 12 1.05 -19.70 -54.00
CA LEU A 12 2.48 -19.78 -54.33
C LEU A 12 3.32 -20.57 -53.30
N ILE A 13 2.66 -21.31 -52.39
CA ILE A 13 3.34 -22.23 -51.49
C ILE A 13 2.74 -23.61 -51.74
N GLY A 14 3.32 -24.27 -52.74
CA GLY A 14 3.11 -25.67 -53.01
C GLY A 14 3.41 -26.52 -51.78
N THR A 15 2.65 -27.60 -51.69
CA THR A 15 2.88 -28.77 -50.86
C THR A 15 4.35 -29.18 -50.82
N ASP A 16 4.99 -29.15 -49.67
CA ASP A 16 5.59 -30.36 -49.09
C ASP A 16 6.18 -30.15 -47.69
N SER A 17 6.19 -31.27 -46.97
CA SER A 17 6.81 -31.55 -45.68
C SER A 17 7.93 -30.63 -45.17
N MET A 18 7.80 -30.13 -43.92
CA MET A 18 8.86 -30.28 -42.90
C MET A 18 8.39 -29.84 -41.52
N SER A 19 8.57 -30.74 -40.55
CA SER A 19 8.40 -30.50 -39.12
C SER A 19 9.35 -29.40 -38.64
N MET A 20 8.79 -28.24 -38.32
CA MET A 20 9.52 -27.18 -37.62
C MET A 20 9.40 -27.39 -36.10
N PRO A 21 10.51 -27.43 -35.35
CA PRO A 21 10.45 -27.44 -33.89
C PRO A 21 9.81 -26.13 -33.43
N SER A 22 8.81 -26.25 -32.56
CA SER A 22 8.09 -25.12 -31.98
C SER A 22 9.04 -24.23 -31.18
N PHE A 23 9.53 -23.15 -31.81
CA PHE A 23 10.17 -22.04 -31.12
C PHE A 23 9.14 -21.41 -30.18
N LYS A 24 9.18 -21.79 -28.90
CA LYS A 24 8.44 -21.12 -27.82
C LYS A 24 8.91 -19.67 -27.80
N ARG A 25 8.09 -18.75 -28.33
CA ARG A 25 8.31 -17.31 -28.18
C ARG A 25 8.46 -17.01 -26.68
N PRO A 26 9.55 -16.36 -26.24
CA PRO A 26 9.65 -15.95 -24.84
C PRO A 26 8.47 -15.04 -24.54
N GLN A 27 7.61 -15.46 -23.61
CA GLN A 27 6.50 -14.64 -23.16
C GLN A 27 7.11 -13.32 -22.65
N LYS A 28 6.78 -12.21 -23.32
CA LYS A 28 7.12 -10.85 -22.88
C LYS A 28 6.69 -10.74 -21.42
N VAL A 29 7.66 -10.73 -20.52
CA VAL A 29 7.43 -10.53 -19.08
C VAL A 29 6.76 -9.17 -18.96
N ARG A 30 5.46 -9.16 -18.62
CA ARG A 30 4.73 -7.91 -18.43
C ARG A 30 5.43 -7.17 -17.28
N PRO A 31 5.84 -5.91 -17.46
CA PRO A 31 6.47 -5.16 -16.37
C PRO A 31 5.49 -5.10 -15.19
N LEU A 32 6.00 -5.35 -13.97
CA LEU A 32 5.21 -5.29 -12.75
C LEU A 32 4.52 -3.92 -12.65
N ARG A 33 3.20 -3.93 -12.48
CA ARG A 33 2.42 -2.69 -12.32
C ARG A 33 2.90 -1.97 -11.05
N LYS A 34 3.36 -0.72 -11.19
CA LYS A 34 3.65 0.13 -10.03
C LYS A 34 2.34 0.40 -9.29
N LEU A 35 2.36 0.28 -7.96
CA LEU A 35 1.22 0.61 -7.12
C LEU A 35 0.92 2.11 -7.19
N THR A 36 -0.36 2.44 -7.13
CA THR A 36 -0.84 3.82 -7.02
C THR A 36 -0.70 4.33 -5.58
N LYS A 37 -0.74 5.66 -5.39
CA LYS A 37 -0.71 6.26 -4.03
C LYS A 37 -1.82 5.71 -3.12
N ARG A 38 -3.03 5.52 -3.67
CA ARG A 38 -4.17 4.98 -2.92
C ARG A 38 -3.92 3.55 -2.47
N GLU A 39 -3.37 2.70 -3.34
CA GLU A 39 -3.03 1.32 -2.99
C GLU A 39 -1.91 1.26 -1.94
N LEU A 40 -0.93 2.16 -2.02
CA LEU A 40 0.12 2.27 -0.99
C LEU A 40 -0.46 2.67 0.36
N ILE A 41 -1.31 3.70 0.42
CA ILE A 41 -2.00 4.10 1.66
C ILE A 41 -2.81 2.92 2.23
N GLN A 42 -3.49 2.14 1.38
CA GLN A 42 -4.23 0.97 1.85
C GLN A 42 -3.30 -0.05 2.53
N LEU A 43 -2.19 -0.42 1.89
CA LEU A 43 -1.22 -1.35 2.46
C LEU A 43 -0.60 -0.82 3.75
N GLU A 44 -0.28 0.48 3.78
CA GLU A 44 0.24 1.14 4.97
C GLU A 44 -0.77 1.14 6.11
N SER A 45 -2.05 1.36 5.81
CA SER A 45 -3.13 1.35 6.81
C SER A 45 -3.31 -0.03 7.45
N GLU A 46 -3.09 -1.11 6.72
CA GLU A 46 -3.14 -2.49 7.23
C GLU A 46 -2.05 -2.79 8.26
N ILE A 47 -0.87 -2.16 8.10
CA ILE A 47 0.21 -2.20 9.09
C ILE A 47 -0.19 -1.35 10.29
N GLY A 48 -0.58 -0.09 10.05
CA GLY A 48 -0.92 0.85 11.11
C GLY A 48 -2.07 0.38 12.01
N ALA A 49 -3.06 -0.32 11.45
CA ALA A 49 -4.19 -0.88 12.18
C ALA A 49 -3.79 -1.83 13.32
N LYS A 50 -2.64 -2.51 13.18
CA LYS A 50 -2.16 -3.54 14.12
C LYS A 50 -1.26 -2.99 15.22
N LEU A 51 -0.85 -1.72 15.13
CA LEU A 51 0.06 -1.09 16.10
C LEU A 51 -0.57 -0.91 17.48
N PHE A 52 -1.90 -0.88 17.55
CA PHE A 52 -2.67 -0.58 18.75
C PHE A 52 -3.26 -1.84 19.41
N GLY A 53 -2.61 -2.99 19.19
CA GLY A 53 -3.04 -4.29 19.69
C GLY A 53 -4.06 -4.98 18.78
N PRO A 54 -4.65 -6.11 19.23
CA PRO A 54 -5.59 -6.88 18.43
C PRO A 54 -6.83 -6.05 18.11
N ILE A 55 -7.31 -6.19 16.86
CA ILE A 55 -8.54 -5.56 16.40
C ILE A 55 -9.72 -6.41 16.89
N PRO A 56 -10.67 -5.85 17.67
CA PRO A 56 -11.83 -6.60 18.13
C PRO A 56 -12.73 -7.07 16.97
N ALA A 57 -13.49 -8.14 17.18
CA ALA A 57 -14.41 -8.64 16.17
C ALA A 57 -15.48 -7.59 15.83
N GLY A 58 -15.71 -7.36 14.53
CA GLY A 58 -16.65 -6.34 14.06
C GLY A 58 -16.11 -4.91 14.11
N HIS A 59 -14.81 -4.72 14.41
CA HIS A 59 -14.13 -3.44 14.27
C HIS A 59 -13.25 -3.42 13.02
N ARG A 60 -13.13 -2.25 12.42
CA ARG A 60 -12.11 -1.91 11.41
C ARG A 60 -11.34 -0.71 11.92
N ARG A 61 -10.03 -0.83 11.96
CA ARG A 61 -9.12 0.25 12.36
C ARG A 61 -8.18 0.55 11.20
N GLU A 62 -7.86 1.81 11.03
CA GLU A 62 -6.88 2.28 10.07
C GLU A 62 -6.06 3.38 10.72
N PHE A 63 -4.74 3.27 10.57
CA PHE A 63 -3.81 4.32 10.98
C PHE A 63 -2.78 4.51 9.86
N PHE A 64 -2.68 5.71 9.32
CA PHE A 64 -1.75 5.98 8.22
C PHE A 64 -1.41 7.46 8.13
N ASN A 65 -0.31 7.74 7.43
CA ASN A 65 0.09 9.08 7.04
C ASN A 65 -0.53 9.45 5.68
N LEU A 66 -1.30 10.53 5.63
CA LEU A 66 -1.96 10.99 4.39
C LEU A 66 -1.01 11.85 3.52
N ASP A 67 -0.23 12.67 4.22
CA ASP A 67 0.78 13.59 3.73
C ASP A 67 1.80 13.86 4.86
N PRO A 68 2.94 14.53 4.58
CA PRO A 68 4.04 14.63 5.55
C PRO A 68 3.68 15.19 6.93
N VAL A 69 2.57 15.90 7.07
CA VAL A 69 2.14 16.54 8.34
C VAL A 69 0.82 16.01 8.87
N THR A 70 0.10 15.17 8.12
CA THR A 70 -1.24 14.72 8.47
C THR A 70 -1.30 13.22 8.70
N TRP A 71 -1.69 12.85 9.92
CA TRP A 71 -1.97 11.47 10.32
C TRP A 71 -3.46 11.26 10.52
N ILE A 72 -3.93 10.11 10.05
CA ILE A 72 -5.34 9.72 10.15
C ILE A 72 -5.45 8.49 11.04
N TRP A 73 -6.30 8.60 12.05
CA TRP A 73 -6.89 7.48 12.76
C TRP A 73 -8.35 7.35 12.34
N HIS A 74 -8.73 6.19 11.84
CA HIS A 74 -10.11 5.91 11.48
C HIS A 74 -10.54 4.58 12.11
N GLU A 75 -11.69 4.59 12.76
CA GLU A 75 -12.27 3.40 13.35
C GLU A 75 -13.74 3.28 12.95
N GLU A 76 -14.13 2.07 12.58
CA GLU A 76 -15.52 1.67 12.38
C GLU A 76 -15.84 0.49 13.29
N TRP A 77 -17.03 0.48 13.87
CA TRP A 77 -17.49 -0.62 14.72
C TRP A 77 -19.00 -0.72 14.74
N THR A 78 -19.51 -1.90 15.09
CA THR A 78 -20.93 -2.10 15.38
C THR A 78 -21.15 -1.94 16.88
N ASP A 79 -22.03 -1.03 17.28
CA ASP A 79 -22.37 -0.84 18.69
C ASP A 79 -23.32 -1.94 19.22
N HIS A 80 -23.57 -1.94 20.53
CA HIS A 80 -24.44 -2.92 21.19
C HIS A 80 -25.89 -2.94 20.68
N SER A 81 -26.33 -1.88 19.98
CA SER A 81 -27.65 -1.80 19.36
C SER A 81 -27.67 -2.33 17.92
N GLY A 82 -26.54 -2.84 17.42
CA GLY A 82 -26.39 -3.30 16.05
C GLY A 82 -26.17 -2.18 15.04
N LYS A 83 -25.97 -0.93 15.50
CA LYS A 83 -25.77 0.22 14.61
C LYS A 83 -24.30 0.41 14.27
N HIS A 84 -24.01 0.61 12.99
CA HIS A 84 -22.67 0.97 12.52
C HIS A 84 -22.28 2.37 12.99
N ARG A 85 -21.08 2.48 13.53
CA ARG A 85 -20.44 3.71 14.01
C ARG A 85 -19.12 3.88 13.28
N THR A 86 -18.78 5.14 13.07
CA THR A 86 -17.49 5.55 12.54
C THR A 86 -16.95 6.69 13.40
N SER A 87 -15.63 6.78 13.48
CA SER A 87 -14.92 7.88 14.12
C SER A 87 -13.65 8.13 13.32
N THR A 88 -13.48 9.38 12.87
CA THR A 88 -12.24 9.81 12.24
C THR A 88 -11.59 10.89 13.09
N THR A 89 -10.33 10.65 13.45
CA THR A 89 -9.46 11.63 14.11
C THR A 89 -8.29 11.95 13.19
N ARG A 90 -8.05 13.24 12.99
CA ARG A 90 -6.89 13.73 12.25
C ARG A 90 -5.92 14.38 13.22
N TYR A 91 -4.65 14.04 13.09
CA TYR A 91 -3.56 14.71 13.78
C TYR A 91 -2.74 15.50 12.76
N GLU A 92 -2.69 16.81 12.92
CA GLU A 92 -1.96 17.72 12.05
C GLU A 92 -0.74 18.25 12.80
N ILE A 93 0.44 18.11 12.21
CA ILE A 93 1.70 18.62 12.78
C ILE A 93 1.83 20.10 12.42
N HIS A 94 1.92 20.95 13.44
CA HIS A 94 2.17 22.39 13.33
C HIS A 94 3.48 22.75 14.03
N ASP A 95 4.00 23.94 13.77
CA ASP A 95 5.25 24.43 14.39
C ASP A 95 5.19 24.48 15.92
N ASN A 96 3.99 24.68 16.47
CA ASN A 96 3.73 24.81 17.90
C ASN A 96 3.21 23.53 18.58
N GLY A 97 3.03 22.43 17.84
CA GLY A 97 2.55 21.17 18.40
C GLY A 97 1.70 20.36 17.42
N ILE A 98 1.09 19.28 17.91
CA ILE A 98 0.22 18.43 17.09
C ILE A 98 -1.23 18.75 17.42
N LEU A 99 -1.97 19.24 16.43
CA LEU A 99 -3.39 19.54 16.54
C LEU A 99 -4.21 18.28 16.27
N LYS A 100 -5.05 17.89 17.22
CA LYS A 100 -6.05 16.85 17.06
C LYS A 100 -7.37 17.47 16.62
N ALA A 101 -7.88 17.00 15.49
CA ALA A 101 -9.19 17.37 14.95
C ALA A 101 -10.11 16.14 14.91
N GLN A 102 -11.28 16.25 15.52
CA GLN A 102 -12.29 15.19 15.56
C GLN A 102 -13.65 15.67 15.08
N GLU A 103 -14.56 14.74 14.83
CA GLU A 103 -15.95 15.03 14.51
C GLU A 103 -16.60 16.00 15.52
N GLY A 104 -17.42 16.91 15.01
CA GLY A 104 -18.05 17.96 15.81
C GLY A 104 -17.18 19.20 16.05
N ALA A 105 -16.20 19.46 15.16
CA ALA A 105 -15.34 20.66 15.20
C ALA A 105 -14.57 20.80 16.52
N ARG A 106 -14.09 19.66 17.07
CA ARG A 106 -13.27 19.64 18.28
C ARG A 106 -11.80 19.71 17.88
N TYR A 107 -11.14 20.75 18.36
CA TYR A 107 -9.73 21.05 18.07
C TYR A 107 -8.99 21.24 19.38
N ASN A 108 -7.95 20.45 19.59
CA ASN A 108 -7.09 20.60 20.76
C ASN A 108 -5.66 20.18 20.42
N PHE A 109 -4.68 20.87 20.99
CA PHE A 109 -3.30 20.40 20.92
C PHE A 109 -3.15 19.15 21.81
N LEU A 110 -2.36 18.20 21.30
CA LEU A 110 -2.01 16.99 22.02
C LEU A 110 -0.97 17.31 23.09
N GLU A 111 -1.19 16.78 24.28
CA GLU A 111 -0.28 16.91 25.42
C GLU A 111 -0.22 15.59 26.19
N GLY A 112 0.78 15.46 27.07
CA GLY A 112 0.96 14.32 27.97
C GLY A 112 1.01 12.98 27.25
N GLN A 113 0.36 11.97 27.83
CA GLN A 113 0.47 10.58 27.39
C GLN A 113 -0.05 10.37 25.96
N GLU A 114 -1.06 11.13 25.52
CA GLU A 114 -1.61 10.96 24.17
C GLU A 114 -0.59 11.38 23.10
N LEU A 115 0.13 12.48 23.34
CA LEU A 115 1.22 12.93 22.47
C LEU A 115 2.34 11.89 22.40
N GLU A 116 2.78 11.39 23.55
CA GLU A 116 3.83 10.37 23.63
C GLU A 116 3.44 9.09 22.88
N ASN A 117 2.21 8.62 23.08
CA ASN A 117 1.69 7.44 22.41
C ASN A 117 1.63 7.64 20.88
N LEU A 118 1.23 8.83 20.42
CA LEU A 118 1.22 9.14 18.99
C LEU A 118 2.63 9.12 18.40
N ILE A 119 3.62 9.71 19.09
CA ILE A 119 5.02 9.70 18.64
C ILE A 119 5.56 8.28 18.53
N VAL A 120 5.30 7.43 19.52
CA VAL A 120 5.69 6.02 19.48
C VAL A 120 5.01 5.30 18.31
N ALA A 121 3.70 5.49 18.13
CA ALA A 121 2.97 4.88 17.02
C ALA A 121 3.51 5.32 15.66
N MET A 122 3.81 6.60 15.47
CA MET A 122 4.41 7.12 14.23
C MET A 122 5.78 6.49 13.93
N ARG A 123 6.61 6.31 14.96
CA ARG A 123 7.92 5.64 14.80
C ARG A 123 7.76 4.18 14.40
N ILE A 124 6.95 3.41 15.12
CA ILE A 124 6.75 1.98 14.83
C ILE A 124 6.11 1.83 13.44
N TYR A 125 5.12 2.66 13.11
CA TYR A 125 4.53 2.71 11.77
C TYR A 125 5.61 2.89 10.70
N TYR A 126 6.47 3.91 10.85
CA TYR A 126 7.51 4.20 9.87
C TYR A 126 8.48 3.02 9.70
N GLU A 127 8.91 2.41 10.81
CA GLU A 127 9.81 1.24 10.78
C GLU A 127 9.18 0.05 10.03
N GLU A 128 7.94 -0.30 10.36
CA GLU A 128 7.23 -1.42 9.73
C GLU A 128 6.91 -1.15 8.26
N VAL A 129 6.45 0.06 7.92
CA VAL A 129 6.13 0.44 6.55
C VAL A 129 7.38 0.47 5.67
N ALA A 130 8.47 1.09 6.15
CA ALA A 130 9.73 1.14 5.41
C ALA A 130 10.25 -0.26 5.07
N ARG A 131 10.22 -1.18 6.05
CA ARG A 131 10.72 -2.55 5.88
C ARG A 131 9.80 -3.43 5.05
N ASN A 132 8.49 -3.40 5.32
CA ASN A 132 7.56 -4.36 4.76
C ASN A 132 7.02 -3.95 3.40
N ILE A 133 6.76 -2.67 3.18
CA ILE A 133 6.19 -2.16 1.92
C ILE A 133 7.31 -1.69 1.00
N TYR A 134 8.19 -0.81 1.49
CA TYR A 134 9.21 -0.16 0.67
C TYR A 134 10.53 -0.93 0.58
N LYS A 135 10.70 -1.99 1.37
CA LYS A 135 11.93 -2.80 1.46
C LYS A 135 13.17 -1.94 1.70
N ARG A 136 13.07 -0.97 2.59
CA ARG A 136 14.16 -0.05 2.99
C ARG A 136 14.46 -0.17 4.48
N ASP A 137 15.71 0.10 4.82
CA ASP A 137 16.13 0.31 6.19
C ASP A 137 15.61 1.67 6.68
N PRO A 138 14.81 1.73 7.76
CA PRO A 138 14.26 2.98 8.27
C PRO A 138 15.33 3.94 8.79
N GLN A 139 16.53 3.49 9.17
CA GLN A 139 17.57 4.38 9.68
C GLN A 139 18.36 5.04 8.56
N THR A 140 18.69 4.28 7.52
CA THR A 140 19.59 4.73 6.44
C THR A 140 18.87 5.09 5.16
N GLY A 141 17.61 4.67 5.01
CA GLY A 141 16.83 4.79 3.78
C GLY A 141 17.33 3.90 2.63
N GLN A 142 18.36 3.09 2.85
CA GLN A 142 18.93 2.21 1.82
C GLN A 142 18.03 1.00 1.58
N PRO A 143 18.03 0.43 0.36
CA PRO A 143 17.36 -0.84 0.11
C PRO A 143 17.87 -1.92 1.08
N LEU A 144 16.95 -2.67 1.67
CA LEU A 144 17.33 -3.88 2.42
C LEU A 144 18.01 -4.81 1.42
N GLN A 145 19.29 -5.11 1.65
CA GLN A 145 20.00 -6.07 0.82
C GLN A 145 19.24 -7.39 0.92
N SER A 146 18.71 -7.87 -0.20
CA SER A 146 18.22 -9.24 -0.29
C SER A 146 19.39 -10.11 0.11
N ALA A 147 19.31 -10.78 1.26
CA ALA A 147 20.29 -11.79 1.64
C ALA A 147 20.34 -12.81 0.49
N ALA A 148 21.35 -12.69 -0.37
CA ALA A 148 21.64 -13.70 -1.36
C ALA A 148 22.07 -14.91 -0.54
N VAL A 149 21.17 -15.89 -0.42
CA VAL A 149 21.49 -17.21 0.10
C VAL A 149 22.57 -17.76 -0.82
N THR A 150 23.83 -17.69 -0.39
CA THR A 150 24.92 -18.46 -0.98
C THR A 150 24.84 -19.85 -0.36
N PRO A 151 24.42 -20.90 -1.10
CA PRO A 151 24.59 -22.25 -0.61
C PRO A 151 26.09 -22.55 -0.51
N ALA A 152 26.48 -23.10 0.64
CA ALA A 152 27.83 -23.60 0.93
C ALA A 152 28.16 -24.84 0.09
#